data_AF-A0A2I5HG14-F1
#
_entry.id   AF-A0A2I5HG14-F1
#
_cell.length_a   1.000
_cell.length_b   1.000
_cell.length_c   1.000
_cell.angle_alpha   90.00
_cell.angle_beta   90.00
_cell.angle_gamma   90.00
#
_symmetry.space_group_name_H-M   'P 1'
#
loop_
_entity.id
_entity.type
_entity.pdbx_description
1 polymer ?
#
loop_
_entity_poly.entity_id
_entity_poly.type
_entity_poly.pdbx_seq_one_letter_code
_entity_poly.pdbx_strand_id
1 'polypeptide(L)'
;MAYQKIIYEQLKSYLYALYGITNQDHDSLQFHDLLSFRAISLTLFHAVLNQYRFRDVNYTALTDSEIILHLLYEDAGEIIPAPGQVSLSLVLKILEPRLQRVLHSTDSEFQALVADMYSHFEKHMKVPLQFCVNIPVLRELEWDDLPNNLFSLTPYS
;
A
#
# COMPACT_ATOMS: atom_id res chain seq x y z
N MET A 1 -12.61 11.06 -13.44
CA MET A 1 -11.18 10.77 -13.66
C MET A 1 -10.73 9.91 -12.49
N ALA A 2 -10.29 8.67 -12.73
CA ALA A 2 -10.05 7.67 -11.68
C ALA A 2 -8.66 7.85 -11.04
N TYR A 3 -8.59 8.71 -10.02
CA TYR A 3 -7.33 9.11 -9.42
C TYR A 3 -6.60 7.94 -8.74
N GLN A 4 -7.27 7.17 -7.88
CA GLN A 4 -6.67 6.05 -7.18
C GLN A 4 -6.32 4.90 -8.13
N LYS A 5 -7.10 4.68 -9.19
CA LYS A 5 -6.75 3.72 -10.23
C LYS A 5 -5.43 4.08 -10.93
N ILE A 6 -5.21 5.35 -11.24
CA ILE A 6 -3.94 5.81 -11.84
C ILE A 6 -2.77 5.60 -10.88
N ILE A 7 -2.94 5.96 -9.61
CA ILE A 7 -1.92 5.78 -8.55
C ILE A 7 -1.58 4.29 -8.38
N TYR A 8 -2.58 3.42 -8.41
CA TYR A 8 -2.39 1.97 -8.36
C TYR A 8 -1.52 1.46 -9.52
N GLU A 9 -1.78 1.87 -10.77
CA GLU A 9 -0.98 1.42 -11.92
C GLU A 9 0.46 1.93 -11.84
N GLN A 10 0.66 3.15 -11.34
CA GLN A 10 1.99 3.71 -11.08
C GLN A 10 2.74 2.88 -10.04
N LEU A 11 2.10 2.60 -8.89
CA LEU A 11 2.70 1.82 -7.80
C LEU A 11 2.98 0.38 -8.22
N LYS A 12 2.05 -0.24 -8.94
CA LYS A 12 2.23 -1.60 -9.47
C LYS A 12 3.43 -1.67 -10.39
N SER A 13 3.53 -0.75 -11.35
CA SER A 13 4.65 -0.69 -12.30
C SER A 13 5.98 -0.44 -11.59
N TYR A 14 5.98 0.46 -10.60
CA TYR A 14 7.14 0.75 -9.76
C TYR A 14 7.60 -0.50 -8.99
N LEU A 15 6.67 -1.20 -8.33
CA LEU A 15 6.97 -2.44 -7.61
C LEU A 15 7.50 -3.52 -8.54
N TYR A 16 6.96 -3.66 -9.75
CA TYR A 16 7.46 -4.66 -10.70
C TYR A 16 8.92 -4.37 -11.08
N ALA A 17 9.27 -3.10 -11.30
CA ALA A 17 10.64 -2.68 -11.55
C ALA A 17 11.54 -2.91 -10.33
N LEU A 18 11.09 -2.56 -9.12
CA LEU A 18 11.83 -2.74 -7.87
C LEU A 18 12.20 -4.21 -7.61
N TYR A 19 11.26 -5.13 -7.87
CA TYR A 19 11.45 -6.56 -7.67
C TYR A 19 12.03 -7.28 -8.91
N GLY A 20 12.35 -6.55 -9.99
CA GLY A 20 12.94 -7.12 -11.20
C GLY A 20 12.03 -8.11 -11.93
N ILE A 21 10.71 -8.00 -11.78
CA ILE A 21 9.72 -8.93 -12.36
C ILE A 21 9.32 -8.45 -13.75
N THR A 22 9.43 -9.33 -14.73
CA THR A 22 9.00 -9.06 -16.11
C THR A 22 7.72 -9.80 -16.45
N ASN A 23 7.00 -9.32 -17.47
CA ASN A 23 5.78 -9.99 -17.97
C ASN A 23 6.05 -11.37 -18.61
N GLN A 24 7.31 -11.78 -18.75
CA GLN A 24 7.73 -13.04 -19.38
C GLN A 24 8.09 -14.13 -18.37
N ASP A 25 8.19 -13.80 -17.09
CA ASP A 25 8.44 -14.79 -16.05
C ASP A 25 7.21 -15.69 -15.93
N HIS A 26 7.35 -17.02 -16.05
CA HIS A 26 6.19 -17.94 -16.04
C HIS A 26 5.86 -18.49 -14.64
N ASP A 27 6.81 -18.46 -13.69
CA ASP A 27 6.58 -18.70 -12.24
C ASP A 27 6.00 -17.46 -11.53
N SER A 28 5.65 -16.43 -12.30
CA SER A 28 5.36 -15.07 -11.85
C SER A 28 3.93 -14.81 -11.38
N LEU A 29 2.98 -15.70 -11.62
CA LEU A 29 1.57 -15.37 -11.42
C LEU A 29 1.28 -15.06 -9.95
N GLN A 30 1.88 -15.85 -9.04
CA GLN A 30 1.81 -15.59 -7.59
C GLN A 30 2.56 -14.31 -7.20
N PHE A 31 3.69 -14.00 -7.83
CA PHE A 31 4.41 -12.76 -7.60
C PHE A 31 3.62 -11.53 -8.06
N HIS A 32 3.00 -11.60 -9.24
CA HIS A 32 2.16 -10.55 -9.79
C HIS A 32 0.96 -10.29 -8.87
N ASP A 33 0.34 -11.33 -8.33
CA ASP A 33 -0.73 -11.20 -7.35
C ASP A 33 -0.24 -10.52 -6.07
N LEU A 34 0.87 -10.98 -5.48
CA LEU A 34 1.43 -10.39 -4.27
C LEU A 34 1.83 -8.92 -4.46
N LEU A 35 2.47 -8.58 -5.58
CA LEU A 35 2.82 -7.20 -5.91
C LEU A 35 1.58 -6.34 -6.19
N SER A 36 0.53 -6.92 -6.80
CA SER A 36 -0.76 -6.23 -6.97
C SER A 36 -1.42 -5.95 -5.63
N PHE A 37 -1.37 -6.88 -4.67
CA PHE A 37 -1.83 -6.64 -3.29
C PHE A 37 -1.04 -5.54 -2.60
N ARG A 38 0.30 -5.56 -2.69
CA ARG A 38 1.14 -4.47 -2.16
C ARG A 38 0.78 -3.12 -2.79
N ALA A 39 0.57 -3.07 -4.10
CA ALA A 39 0.14 -1.85 -4.80
C ALA A 39 -1.22 -1.34 -4.31
N ILE A 40 -2.18 -2.23 -4.06
CA ILE A 40 -3.48 -1.88 -3.46
C ILE A 40 -3.29 -1.26 -2.08
N SER A 41 -2.55 -1.93 -1.19
CA SER A 41 -2.29 -1.44 0.17
C SER A 41 -1.63 -0.06 0.17
N LEU A 42 -0.63 0.16 -0.69
CA LEU A 42 0.04 1.45 -0.83
C LEU A 42 -0.88 2.53 -1.43
N THR A 43 -1.74 2.17 -2.37
CA THR A 43 -2.71 3.12 -2.95
C THR A 43 -3.73 3.57 -1.90
N LEU A 44 -4.22 2.64 -1.07
CA LEU A 44 -5.09 2.97 0.05
C LEU A 44 -4.36 3.80 1.10
N PHE A 45 -3.09 3.49 1.39
CA PHE A 45 -2.28 4.26 2.33
C PHE A 45 -2.11 5.70 1.84
N HIS A 46 -1.75 5.90 0.58
CA HIS A 46 -1.70 7.22 -0.04
C HIS A 46 -3.05 7.95 0.01
N ALA A 47 -4.16 7.25 -0.17
CA ALA A 47 -5.49 7.82 -0.03
C ALA A 47 -5.79 8.26 1.42
N VAL A 48 -5.39 7.47 2.43
CA VAL A 48 -5.52 7.84 3.85
C VAL A 48 -4.73 9.11 4.17
N LEU A 49 -3.47 9.21 3.69
CA LEU A 49 -2.65 10.40 3.93
C LEU A 49 -3.30 11.66 3.36
N ASN A 50 -3.77 11.58 2.12
CA ASN A 50 -4.47 12.71 1.48
C ASN A 50 -5.80 13.03 2.15
N GLN A 51 -6.60 12.02 2.51
CA GLN A 51 -7.85 12.24 3.22
C GLN A 51 -7.62 12.92 4.57
N TYR A 52 -6.57 12.54 5.29
CA TYR A 52 -6.19 13.18 6.56
C TYR A 52 -5.80 14.65 6.34
N ARG A 53 -4.97 14.92 5.33
CA ARG A 53 -4.54 16.27 4.94
C ARG A 53 -5.71 17.20 4.64
N PHE A 54 -6.76 16.71 3.97
CA PHE A 54 -7.93 17.51 3.60
C PHE A 54 -9.04 17.53 4.66
N ARG A 55 -8.86 16.84 5.80
CA ARG A 55 -9.85 16.81 6.87
C ARG A 55 -9.95 18.14 7.63
N ASP A 56 -8.83 18.85 7.77
CA ASP A 56 -8.74 20.14 8.46
C ASP A 56 -7.77 21.07 7.71
N VAL A 57 -8.09 22.36 7.63
CA VAL A 57 -7.23 23.38 7.02
C VAL A 57 -5.85 23.40 7.68
N ASN A 58 -5.79 23.15 9.00
CA ASN A 58 -4.53 23.12 9.75
C ASN A 58 -3.60 21.95 9.35
N TYR A 59 -4.13 20.90 8.73
CA TYR A 59 -3.34 19.73 8.32
C TYR A 59 -2.82 19.80 6.90
N THR A 60 -3.22 20.82 6.14
CA THR A 60 -2.76 21.00 4.74
C THR A 60 -1.26 21.24 4.63
N ALA A 61 -0.63 21.78 5.66
CA ALA A 61 0.81 22.05 5.71
C ALA A 61 1.65 20.87 6.24
N LEU A 62 1.03 19.79 6.71
CA LEU A 62 1.74 18.63 7.25
C LEU A 62 2.39 17.81 6.14
N THR A 63 3.65 17.44 6.37
CA THR A 63 4.39 16.45 5.58
C THR A 63 3.76 15.07 5.74
N ASP A 64 4.01 14.17 4.78
CA ASP A 64 3.51 12.79 4.89
C ASP A 64 4.04 12.09 6.14
N SER A 65 5.30 12.36 6.52
CA SER A 65 5.91 11.84 7.74
C SER A 65 5.17 12.29 9.00
N GLU A 66 4.82 13.57 9.11
CA GLU A 66 4.04 14.08 10.26
C GLU A 66 2.63 13.48 10.31
N ILE A 67 1.98 13.35 9.14
CA ILE A 67 0.66 12.71 9.05
C ILE A 67 0.73 11.27 9.52
N ILE A 68 1.76 10.51 9.11
CA ILE A 68 1.94 9.12 9.52
C ILE A 68 2.09 9.03 11.04
N LEU A 69 2.92 9.89 11.64
CA LEU A 69 3.10 9.91 13.10
C LEU A 69 1.80 10.24 13.84
N HIS A 70 1.02 11.21 13.34
CA HIS A 70 -0.29 11.53 13.89
C HIS A 70 -1.26 10.35 13.81
N LEU A 71 -1.33 9.69 12.66
CA LEU A 71 -2.19 8.53 12.45
C LEU A 71 -1.81 7.37 13.38
N LEU A 72 -0.51 7.10 13.54
CA LEU A 72 -0.02 6.06 14.44
C LEU A 72 -0.31 6.39 15.90
N TYR A 73 -0.16 7.65 16.31
CA TYR A 73 -0.55 8.07 17.65
C TYR A 73 -2.06 7.89 17.89
N GLU A 74 -2.90 8.28 16.93
CA GLU A 74 -4.36 8.12 17.02
C GLU A 74 -4.80 6.65 17.13
N ASP A 75 -4.15 5.73 16.40
CA ASP A 75 -4.59 4.33 16.30
C ASP A 75 -3.87 3.36 17.27
N ALA A 76 -2.60 3.63 17.62
CA ALA A 76 -1.83 2.79 18.53
C ALA A 76 -1.70 3.38 19.94
N GLY A 77 -1.95 4.68 20.13
CA GLY A 77 -1.80 5.37 21.42
C GLY A 77 -0.35 5.58 21.86
N GLU A 78 0.61 5.28 20.99
CA GLU A 78 2.05 5.34 21.28
C GLU A 78 2.69 6.55 20.60
N ILE A 79 3.60 7.23 21.31
CA ILE A 79 4.37 8.34 20.75
C ILE A 79 5.58 7.76 20.02
N ILE A 80 5.50 7.72 18.70
CA ILE A 80 6.60 7.30 17.83
C ILE A 80 7.39 8.54 17.39
N PRO A 81 8.70 8.65 17.71
CA PRO A 81 9.51 9.82 17.37
C PRO A 81 9.72 10.03 15.86
N ALA A 82 9.77 8.95 15.07
CA ALA A 82 9.99 9.01 13.63
C ALA A 82 9.40 7.78 12.92
N PRO A 83 8.88 7.92 11.68
CA PRO A 83 8.29 6.80 10.93
C PRO A 83 9.26 5.62 10.74
N GLY A 84 10.55 5.93 10.51
CA GLY A 84 11.60 4.91 10.29
C GLY A 84 11.93 4.03 11.51
N GLN A 85 11.39 4.31 12.69
CA GLN A 85 11.55 3.44 13.87
C GLN A 85 10.55 2.27 13.88
N VAL A 86 9.55 2.30 13.01
CA VAL A 86 8.55 1.25 12.85
C VAL A 86 8.61 0.74 11.41
N SER A 87 8.57 -0.57 11.20
CA SER A 87 8.56 -1.11 9.84
C SER A 87 7.31 -0.64 9.08
N LEU A 88 7.44 -0.40 7.78
CA LEU A 88 6.31 -0.04 6.93
C LEU A 88 5.18 -1.09 7.00
N SER A 89 5.55 -2.37 7.05
CA SER A 89 4.61 -3.48 7.21
C SER A 89 3.77 -3.36 8.48
N LEU A 90 4.39 -3.00 9.60
CA LEU A 90 3.71 -2.80 10.88
C LEU A 90 2.84 -1.53 10.85
N VAL A 91 3.29 -0.45 10.22
CA VAL A 91 2.46 0.75 10.03
C VAL A 91 1.21 0.45 9.22
N LEU A 92 1.35 -0.23 8.08
CA LEU A 92 0.19 -0.64 7.26
C LEU A 92 -0.76 -1.57 8.03
N LYS A 93 -0.22 -2.41 8.92
CA LYS A 93 -1.03 -3.30 9.76
C LYS A 93 -1.80 -2.54 10.84
N ILE A 94 -1.16 -1.58 11.52
CA ILE A 94 -1.81 -0.72 12.52
C ILE A 94 -2.94 0.08 11.87
N LEU A 95 -2.68 0.65 10.69
CA LEU A 95 -3.62 1.50 9.97
C LEU A 95 -4.67 0.72 9.15
N GLU A 96 -4.65 -0.61 9.17
CA GLU A 96 -5.55 -1.47 8.37
C GLU A 96 -7.04 -1.06 8.48
N PRO A 97 -7.61 -0.74 9.67
CA PRO A 97 -8.99 -0.28 9.76
C PRO A 97 -9.26 1.01 8.98
N ARG A 98 -8.29 1.92 8.88
CA ARG A 98 -8.40 3.15 8.09
C ARG A 98 -8.28 2.87 6.60
N LEU A 99 -7.40 1.96 6.20
CA LEU A 99 -7.26 1.52 4.81
C LEU A 99 -8.58 0.91 4.29
N GLN A 100 -9.24 0.09 5.11
CA GLN A 100 -10.55 -0.47 4.77
C GLN A 100 -11.64 0.61 4.68
N ARG A 101 -11.64 1.59 5.58
CA ARG A 101 -12.59 2.69 5.55
C ARG A 101 -12.42 3.58 4.32
N VAL A 102 -11.18 3.90 3.93
CA VAL A 102 -10.92 4.78 2.78
C VAL A 102 -11.28 4.13 1.46
N LEU A 103 -11.24 2.79 1.36
CA LEU A 103 -11.61 2.05 0.15
C LEU A 103 -13.00 2.44 -0.38
N HIS A 104 -13.98 2.68 0.52
CA HIS A 104 -15.33 3.10 0.12
C HIS A 104 -15.39 4.52 -0.45
N SER A 105 -14.34 5.31 -0.27
CA SER A 105 -14.23 6.69 -0.74
C SER A 105 -13.30 6.86 -1.95
N THR A 106 -12.67 5.78 -2.44
CA THR A 106 -11.86 5.81 -3.67
C THR A 106 -12.72 5.77 -4.92
N ASP A 107 -12.14 6.03 -6.10
CA ASP A 107 -12.86 5.87 -7.36
C ASP A 107 -13.38 4.43 -7.60
N SER A 108 -14.48 4.32 -8.35
CA SER A 108 -15.20 3.06 -8.57
C SER A 108 -14.39 2.04 -9.38
N GLU A 109 -13.51 2.50 -10.27
CA GLU A 109 -12.66 1.62 -11.08
C GLU A 109 -11.62 0.91 -10.20
N PHE A 110 -11.03 1.63 -9.26
CA PHE A 110 -10.14 1.05 -8.26
C PHE A 110 -10.89 0.11 -7.31
N GLN A 111 -12.10 0.47 -6.85
CA GLN A 111 -12.90 -0.43 -6.01
C GLN A 111 -13.22 -1.76 -6.70
N ALA A 112 -13.63 -1.72 -7.97
CA ALA A 112 -13.89 -2.91 -8.76
C ALA A 112 -12.64 -3.79 -8.89
N LEU A 113 -11.48 -3.18 -9.17
CA LEU A 113 -10.21 -3.90 -9.23
C LEU A 113 -9.86 -4.59 -7.91
N VAL A 114 -10.06 -3.91 -6.78
CA VAL A 114 -9.78 -4.48 -5.45
C VAL A 114 -10.69 -5.69 -5.20
N ALA A 115 -11.98 -5.59 -5.54
CA ALA A 115 -12.92 -6.69 -5.41
C ALA A 115 -12.53 -7.90 -6.30
N ASP A 116 -12.12 -7.65 -7.54
CA ASP A 116 -11.66 -8.69 -8.47
C ASP A 116 -10.40 -9.39 -7.93
N MET A 117 -9.44 -8.63 -7.40
CA MET A 117 -8.23 -9.18 -6.79
C MET A 117 -8.52 -10.02 -5.54
N TYR A 118 -9.42 -9.58 -4.66
CA TYR A 118 -9.83 -10.39 -3.51
C TYR A 118 -10.51 -11.69 -3.95
N SER A 119 -11.40 -11.63 -4.94
CA SER A 119 -12.04 -12.82 -5.52
C SER A 119 -11.02 -13.77 -6.14
N HIS A 120 -9.99 -13.25 -6.81
CA HIS A 120 -8.89 -14.03 -7.35
C HIS A 120 -8.09 -14.74 -6.24
N PHE A 121 -7.72 -14.02 -5.18
CA PHE A 121 -6.98 -14.58 -4.06
C PHE A 121 -7.76 -15.65 -3.28
N GLU A 122 -9.05 -15.43 -3.02
CA GLU A 122 -9.89 -16.45 -2.40
C GLU A 122 -9.96 -17.73 -3.22
N LYS A 123 -9.97 -17.64 -4.55
CA LYS A 123 -9.94 -18.81 -5.44
C LYS A 123 -8.60 -19.53 -5.35
N HIS A 124 -7.49 -18.79 -5.31
CA HIS A 124 -6.14 -19.36 -5.14
C HIS A 124 -5.95 -20.04 -3.78
N MET A 125 -6.46 -19.46 -2.70
CA MET A 125 -6.39 -20.04 -1.34
C MET A 125 -7.23 -21.31 -1.17
N LYS A 126 -8.22 -21.54 -2.05
CA LYS A 126 -9.04 -22.77 -2.06
C LYS A 126 -8.35 -23.94 -2.77
N VAL A 127 -7.19 -23.73 -3.40
CA VAL A 127 -6.38 -24.79 -4.00
C VAL A 127 -5.66 -25.55 -2.86
N PRO A 128 -5.63 -26.90 -2.87
CA PRO A 128 -5.04 -27.68 -1.78
C PRO A 128 -3.60 -27.26 -1.44
N LEU A 129 -3.34 -27.02 -0.16
CA LEU A 129 -2.06 -26.61 0.46
C LEU A 129 -0.82 -27.43 0.07
N GLN A 130 -0.99 -28.58 -0.57
CA GLN A 130 0.10 -29.40 -1.11
C GLN A 130 0.92 -28.68 -2.20
N PHE A 131 0.38 -27.62 -2.81
CA PHE A 131 1.07 -26.75 -3.77
C PHE A 131 1.57 -25.41 -3.17
N CYS A 132 1.22 -25.08 -1.92
CA CYS A 132 1.58 -23.80 -1.29
C CYS A 132 2.94 -23.80 -0.58
N VAL A 133 3.75 -24.85 -0.73
CA VAL A 133 5.07 -24.97 -0.08
C VAL A 133 6.07 -23.94 -0.63
N ASN A 134 5.80 -23.35 -1.80
CA ASN A 134 6.69 -22.43 -2.49
C ASN A 134 6.06 -21.03 -2.69
N ILE A 135 5.33 -20.49 -1.71
CA ILE A 135 4.99 -19.05 -1.80
C ILE A 135 6.33 -18.29 -1.84
N PRO A 136 6.60 -17.52 -2.90
CA PRO A 136 7.87 -16.85 -3.01
C PRO A 136 8.03 -15.83 -1.89
N VAL A 137 9.15 -15.88 -1.19
CA VAL A 137 9.47 -14.89 -0.16
C VAL A 137 9.93 -13.61 -0.86
N LEU A 138 8.98 -12.71 -1.14
CA LEU A 138 9.29 -11.34 -1.53
C LEU A 138 10.01 -10.66 -0.36
N ARG A 139 11.11 -9.93 -0.65
CA ARG A 139 11.73 -9.03 0.34
C ARG A 139 10.66 -8.14 0.96
N GLU A 140 10.83 -7.83 2.24
CA GLU A 140 10.02 -6.81 2.89
C GLU A 140 10.26 -5.45 2.23
N LEU A 141 9.17 -4.65 2.14
CA LEU A 141 9.22 -3.31 1.59
C LEU A 141 9.62 -2.34 2.70
N GLU A 142 10.67 -1.56 2.45
CA GLU A 142 11.18 -0.55 3.38
C GLU A 142 10.64 0.84 3.04
N TRP A 143 10.82 1.81 3.94
CA TRP A 143 10.37 3.18 3.70
C TRP A 143 11.06 3.83 2.50
N ASP A 144 12.35 3.55 2.31
CA ASP A 144 13.16 4.08 1.20
C ASP A 144 12.80 3.43 -0.15
N ASP A 145 12.06 2.32 -0.14
CA ASP A 145 11.51 1.69 -1.34
C ASP A 145 10.23 2.39 -1.83
N LEU A 146 9.71 3.40 -1.12
CA LEU A 146 8.51 4.10 -1.53
C LEU A 146 8.82 5.20 -2.56
N PRO A 147 8.01 5.33 -3.62
CA PRO A 147 8.23 6.37 -4.62
C PRO A 147 8.01 7.77 -4.03
N ASN A 148 9.07 8.56 -3.91
CA ASN A 148 9.07 9.90 -3.30
C ASN A 148 8.06 10.88 -3.92
N ASN A 149 7.75 10.73 -5.21
CA ASN A 149 6.75 11.56 -5.90
C ASN A 149 5.32 11.28 -5.42
N LEU A 150 5.08 10.15 -4.76
CA LEU A 150 3.79 9.77 -4.17
C LEU A 150 3.81 9.86 -2.65
N PHE A 151 4.92 9.51 -2.02
CA PHE A 151 5.10 9.56 -0.57
C PHE A 151 6.27 10.49 -0.26
N SER A 152 5.98 11.75 0.05
CA SER A 152 6.96 12.80 0.36
C SER A 152 7.54 12.61 1.76
N LEU A 153 8.21 11.48 1.98
CA LEU A 153 8.71 11.04 3.30
C LEU A 153 10.04 11.68 3.66
N THR A 154 10.86 12.01 2.66
CA THR A 154 12.09 12.79 2.83
C THR A 154 11.87 14.24 2.40
N PRO A 155 12.27 15.24 3.20
CA PRO A 155 12.42 16.59 2.68
C PRO A 155 13.45 16.53 1.54
N TYR A 156 13.13 17.11 0.39
CA TYR A 156 14.03 17.21 -0.76
C TYR A 156 15.43 17.61 -0.28
N SER A 157 16.39 16.70 -0.46
CA SER A 157 17.82 16.99 -0.32
C SER A 157 18.29 17.96 -1.39
#